data_AF-A0A259CXI5-F1
#
_entry.id   AF-A0A259CXI5-F1
#
_cell.length_a   1.000
_cell.length_b   1.000
_cell.length_c   1.000
_cell.angle_alpha   90.00
_cell.angle_beta   90.00
_cell.angle_gamma   90.00
#
_symmetry.space_group_name_H-M   'P 1'
#
loop_
_entity.id
_entity.type
_entity.pdbx_description
1 polymer ?
#
loop_
_entity_poly.entity_id
_entity_poly.type
_entity_poly.pdbx_seq_one_letter_code
_entity_poly.pdbx_strand_id
1 'polypeptide(L)'
;MQDDAQTNPNCPAQRPHQRFTDPEAAVALLEALYTEATDFLARGFAETLVKGHPGHRIRAFYPEIRLTVASFDKVDSRLSFGHVASPGTYATTVTRPELFRNYLIQQITLLVENHGVPVEIGSSDTPIPLHFAMATSPGLTVPQEGVMTFSLRDVFDVPDLATTNDDIVDGVLTRYADGSAPLAPFTAQRVDYSLA
;
A
#
# COMPACT_ATOMS: atom_id res chain seq x y z
N MET A 1 21.42 12.57 23.74
CA MET A 1 21.40 11.13 23.46
C MET A 1 21.38 11.03 21.94
N GLN A 2 22.36 10.33 21.39
CA GLN A 2 22.93 10.55 20.05
C GLN A 2 21.91 10.47 18.91
N ASP A 3 22.13 11.35 17.92
CA ASP A 3 21.53 11.29 16.58
C ASP A 3 21.79 9.92 15.96
N ASP A 4 20.72 9.14 15.79
CA ASP A 4 20.72 7.94 14.97
C ASP A 4 21.02 8.35 13.53
N ALA A 5 22.22 8.02 13.06
CA ALA A 5 22.61 8.17 11.68
C ALA A 5 21.54 7.51 10.80
N GLN A 6 20.87 8.34 9.99
CA GLN A 6 19.83 7.94 9.04
C GLN A 6 20.46 7.04 7.96
N THR A 7 20.74 5.78 8.26
CA THR A 7 20.98 4.77 7.25
C THR A 7 19.70 4.64 6.46
N ASN A 8 19.70 5.14 5.21
CA ASN A 8 18.60 4.94 4.29
C ASN A 8 18.22 3.45 4.28
N PRO A 9 16.95 3.11 4.49
CA PRO A 9 16.53 1.72 4.46
C PRO A 9 16.86 1.14 3.08
N ASN A 10 17.32 -0.11 3.06
CA ASN A 10 17.43 -0.88 1.84
C ASN A 10 16.01 -1.19 1.37
N CYS A 11 15.64 -0.62 0.23
CA CYS A 11 14.32 -0.76 -0.36
C CYS A 11 14.42 -1.01 -1.88
N PRO A 12 13.40 -1.66 -2.48
CA PRO A 12 13.27 -1.70 -3.93
C PRO A 12 13.25 -0.30 -4.53
N ALA A 13 13.65 -0.19 -5.79
CA ALA A 13 13.55 1.07 -6.52
C ALA A 13 12.08 1.50 -6.60
N GLN A 14 11.78 2.70 -6.06
CA GLN A 14 10.43 3.25 -6.11
C GLN A 14 10.02 3.48 -7.56
N ARG A 15 8.84 2.99 -7.93
CA ARG A 15 8.33 3.14 -9.29
C ARG A 15 7.49 4.40 -9.38
N PRO A 16 7.78 5.31 -10.33
CA PRO A 16 6.95 6.49 -10.54
C PRO A 16 5.55 6.09 -11.00
N HIS A 17 4.57 6.93 -10.69
CA HIS A 17 3.19 6.68 -11.09
C HIS A 17 3.02 6.70 -12.61
N GLN A 18 2.42 5.64 -13.13
CA GLN A 18 2.07 5.49 -14.54
C GLN A 18 0.57 5.63 -14.74
N ARG A 19 0.15 6.21 -15.86
CA ARG A 19 -1.26 6.51 -16.15
C ARG A 19 -1.94 5.41 -16.93
N PHE A 20 -3.15 5.03 -16.50
CA PHE A 20 -3.94 3.98 -17.13
C PHE A 20 -5.39 4.41 -17.31
N THR A 21 -5.91 4.17 -18.51
CA THR A 21 -7.36 4.14 -18.79
C THR A 21 -7.89 2.72 -18.93
N ASP A 22 -6.99 1.73 -19.08
CA ASP A 22 -7.31 0.30 -19.08
C ASP A 22 -7.26 -0.24 -17.63
N PRO A 23 -8.40 -0.63 -17.05
CA PRO A 23 -8.47 -1.15 -15.69
C PRO A 23 -7.66 -2.44 -15.48
N GLU A 24 -7.59 -3.32 -16.48
CA GLU A 24 -6.87 -4.59 -16.34
C GLU A 24 -5.36 -4.36 -16.28
N ALA A 25 -4.85 -3.46 -17.12
CA ALA A 25 -3.44 -3.05 -17.11
C ALA A 25 -3.06 -2.33 -15.81
N ALA A 26 -3.95 -1.49 -15.27
CA ALA A 26 -3.75 -0.84 -13.99
C ALA A 26 -3.61 -1.86 -12.85
N VAL A 27 -4.51 -2.85 -12.79
CA VAL A 27 -4.47 -3.90 -11.76
C VAL A 27 -3.26 -4.82 -11.93
N ALA A 28 -2.87 -5.14 -13.16
CA ALA A 28 -1.65 -5.92 -13.41
C ALA A 28 -0.40 -5.22 -12.86
N LEU A 29 -0.31 -3.89 -12.95
CA LEU A 29 0.80 -3.15 -12.33
C LEU A 29 0.73 -3.15 -10.80
N LEU A 30 -0.47 -3.03 -10.21
CA LEU A 30 -0.65 -3.17 -8.75
C LEU A 30 -0.14 -4.53 -8.27
N GLU A 31 -0.50 -5.62 -8.96
CA GLU A 31 -0.05 -6.98 -8.67
C GLU A 31 1.47 -7.13 -8.78
N ALA A 32 2.07 -6.57 -9.82
CA ALA A 32 3.51 -6.62 -10.02
C ALA A 32 4.26 -5.87 -8.91
N LEU A 33 3.82 -4.66 -8.56
CA LEU A 33 4.44 -3.85 -7.50
C LEU A 33 4.31 -4.50 -6.12
N TYR A 34 3.13 -5.05 -5.81
CA TYR A 34 2.89 -5.74 -4.55
C TYR A 34 3.77 -6.99 -4.42
N THR A 35 3.80 -7.83 -5.47
CA THR A 35 4.63 -9.04 -5.51
C THR A 35 6.12 -8.70 -5.37
N GLU A 36 6.61 -7.68 -6.09
CA GLU A 36 8.00 -7.22 -5.99
C GLU A 36 8.36 -6.81 -4.55
N ALA A 37 7.46 -6.09 -3.88
CA ALA A 37 7.63 -5.63 -2.51
C ALA A 37 7.64 -6.79 -1.49
N THR A 38 6.68 -7.72 -1.59
CA THR A 38 6.60 -8.86 -0.66
C THR A 38 7.74 -9.84 -0.85
N ASP A 39 8.15 -10.12 -2.09
CA ASP A 39 9.28 -10.99 -2.40
C ASP A 39 10.61 -10.39 -1.90
N PHE A 40 10.74 -9.07 -1.97
CA PHE A 40 11.90 -8.38 -1.40
C PHE A 40 11.97 -8.55 0.13
N LEU A 41 10.85 -8.36 0.82
CA LEU A 41 10.77 -8.56 2.27
C LEU A 41 11.01 -10.03 2.66
N ALA A 42 10.44 -10.99 1.92
CA ALA A 42 10.63 -12.42 2.13
C ALA A 42 12.10 -12.83 2.02
N ARG A 43 12.78 -12.38 0.96
CA ARG A 43 14.21 -12.66 0.76
C ARG A 43 15.05 -12.00 1.84
N GLY A 44 14.79 -10.72 2.13
CA GLY A 44 15.48 -10.00 3.21
C GLY A 44 15.35 -10.74 4.55
N PHE A 45 14.15 -11.17 4.89
CA PHE A 45 13.89 -11.93 6.11
C PHE A 45 14.62 -13.28 6.12
N ALA A 46 14.55 -14.06 5.05
CA ALA A 46 15.27 -15.32 4.92
C ALA A 46 16.79 -15.16 5.08
N GLU A 47 17.37 -14.08 4.56
CA GLU A 47 18.79 -13.79 4.74
C GLU A 47 19.15 -13.48 6.20
N THR A 48 18.28 -12.73 6.91
CA THR A 48 18.51 -12.42 8.33
C THR A 48 18.41 -13.64 9.24
N LEU A 49 17.63 -14.66 8.87
CA LEU A 49 17.59 -15.94 9.58
C LEU A 49 18.93 -16.69 9.53
N VAL A 50 19.67 -16.55 8.43
CA VAL A 50 20.94 -17.26 8.21
C VAL A 50 22.13 -16.45 8.69
N LYS A 51 22.15 -15.15 8.39
CA LYS A 51 23.31 -14.26 8.64
C LYS A 51 23.19 -13.44 9.92
N GLY A 52 22.00 -13.41 10.54
CA GLY A 52 21.69 -12.52 11.66
C GLY A 52 21.40 -11.09 11.20
N HIS A 53 21.63 -10.13 12.09
CA HIS A 53 21.28 -8.72 11.86
C HIS A 53 22.02 -8.12 10.65
N PRO A 54 21.32 -7.52 9.67
CA PRO A 54 21.92 -7.08 8.40
C PRO A 54 22.64 -5.72 8.49
N GLY A 55 22.55 -5.03 9.63
CA GLY A 55 23.20 -3.74 9.87
C GLY A 55 22.50 -2.54 9.23
N HIS A 56 21.33 -2.76 8.62
CA HIS A 56 20.50 -1.74 7.99
C HIS A 56 19.02 -2.16 8.06
N ARG A 57 18.11 -1.19 7.88
CA ARG A 57 16.67 -1.49 7.78
C ARG A 57 16.32 -2.02 6.39
N ILE A 58 15.45 -3.01 6.31
CA ILE A 58 14.89 -3.56 5.09
C ILE A 58 13.42 -3.13 5.02
N ARG A 59 13.04 -2.42 3.97
CA ARG A 59 11.70 -1.84 3.81
C ARG A 59 11.20 -2.00 2.39
N ALA A 60 9.92 -2.28 2.25
CA ALA A 60 9.20 -2.17 0.99
C ALA A 60 7.83 -1.51 1.25
N PHE A 61 7.20 -1.01 0.19
CA PHE A 61 6.03 -0.15 0.29
C PHE A 61 4.86 -0.74 -0.48
N TYR A 62 3.64 -0.47 -0.02
CA TYR A 62 2.43 -0.86 -0.74
C TYR A 62 2.36 -0.12 -2.08
N PRO A 63 1.73 -0.69 -3.10
CA PRO A 63 1.32 0.07 -4.27
C PRO A 63 0.20 1.07 -3.94
N GLU A 64 0.06 2.08 -4.77
CA GLU A 64 -0.92 3.16 -4.65
C GLU A 64 -1.73 3.34 -5.93
N ILE A 65 -2.99 3.74 -5.78
CA ILE A 65 -3.84 4.29 -6.84
C ILE A 65 -4.04 5.77 -6.55
N ARG A 66 -3.80 6.64 -7.53
CA ARG A 66 -4.17 8.05 -7.51
C ARG A 66 -5.18 8.40 -8.59
N LEU A 67 -6.03 9.37 -8.32
CA LEU A 67 -6.98 9.96 -9.25
C LEU A 67 -6.97 11.48 -9.06
N THR A 68 -6.77 12.25 -10.12
CA THR A 68 -6.85 13.71 -10.05
C THR A 68 -7.99 14.20 -10.94
N VAL A 69 -8.98 14.85 -10.33
CA VAL A 69 -10.15 15.41 -11.01
C VAL A 69 -10.10 16.92 -10.91
N ALA A 70 -10.28 17.62 -12.04
CA ALA A 70 -10.15 19.08 -12.13
C ALA A 70 -11.49 19.83 -12.09
N SER A 71 -12.61 19.13 -12.27
CA SER A 71 -13.95 19.71 -12.47
C SER A 71 -15.00 19.08 -11.55
N PHE A 72 -16.11 19.80 -11.36
CA PHE A 72 -17.32 19.29 -10.70
C PHE A 72 -18.25 18.63 -11.73
N ASP A 73 -17.70 17.95 -12.73
CA ASP A 73 -18.52 17.39 -13.80
C ASP A 73 -19.61 16.47 -13.22
N LYS A 74 -20.79 16.48 -13.86
CA LYS A 74 -21.92 15.67 -13.42
C LYS A 74 -21.60 14.20 -13.64
N VAL A 75 -21.07 13.58 -12.59
CA VAL A 75 -20.94 12.13 -12.53
C VAL A 75 -22.34 11.51 -12.47
N ASP A 76 -22.51 10.35 -13.11
CA ASP A 76 -23.72 9.55 -13.01
C ASP A 76 -23.90 9.05 -11.57
N SER A 77 -24.59 9.84 -10.74
CA SER A 77 -24.80 9.57 -9.32
C SER A 77 -25.87 8.50 -9.04
N ARG A 78 -26.29 7.71 -10.05
CA ARG A 78 -27.22 6.60 -9.86
C ARG A 78 -26.61 5.47 -9.06
N LEU A 79 -25.29 5.29 -9.16
CA LEU A 79 -24.52 4.45 -8.24
C LEU A 79 -24.03 5.31 -7.08
N SER A 80 -24.22 4.81 -5.85
CA SER A 80 -23.73 5.47 -4.64
C SER A 80 -22.20 5.37 -4.46
N PHE A 81 -21.49 4.78 -5.43
CA PHE A 81 -20.04 4.51 -5.41
C PHE A 81 -19.44 4.70 -6.81
N GLY A 82 -18.12 4.51 -6.93
CA GLY A 82 -17.41 4.61 -8.20
C GLY A 82 -17.17 6.04 -8.68
N HIS A 83 -17.27 7.03 -7.79
CA HIS A 83 -17.03 8.44 -8.12
C HIS A 83 -16.53 9.24 -6.92
N VAL A 84 -16.01 10.44 -7.20
CA VAL A 84 -15.58 11.43 -6.19
C VAL A 84 -16.41 12.71 -6.36
N ALA A 85 -16.70 13.39 -5.25
CA ALA A 85 -17.69 14.47 -5.22
C ALA A 85 -17.15 15.86 -5.57
N SER A 86 -15.82 16.06 -5.52
CA SER A 86 -15.22 17.37 -5.73
C SER A 86 -13.91 17.27 -6.52
N PRO A 87 -13.47 18.36 -7.17
CA PRO A 87 -12.12 18.46 -7.69
C PRO A 87 -11.08 18.24 -6.60
N GLY A 88 -9.98 17.59 -6.98
CA GLY A 88 -8.88 17.27 -6.09
C GLY A 88 -8.11 16.04 -6.55
N THR A 89 -7.03 15.76 -5.82
CA THR A 89 -6.30 14.51 -5.93
C THR A 89 -6.75 13.56 -4.83
N TYR A 90 -7.04 12.33 -5.19
CA TYR A 90 -7.47 11.26 -4.32
C TYR A 90 -6.46 10.13 -4.40
N ALA A 91 -6.15 9.49 -3.28
CA ALA A 91 -5.17 8.42 -3.19
C ALA A 91 -5.66 7.26 -2.33
N THR A 92 -5.24 6.05 -2.64
CA THR A 92 -5.37 4.90 -1.73
C THR A 92 -4.22 3.93 -1.93
N THR A 93 -3.68 3.42 -0.84
CA THR A 93 -2.78 2.25 -0.83
C THR A 93 -3.57 0.97 -1.07
N VAL A 94 -2.97 -0.02 -1.72
CA VAL A 94 -3.61 -1.31 -2.03
C VAL A 94 -2.78 -2.47 -1.47
N THR A 95 -3.45 -3.44 -0.84
CA THR A 95 -2.86 -4.74 -0.46
C THR A 95 -3.56 -5.87 -1.19
N ARG A 96 -2.89 -7.02 -1.31
CA ARG A 96 -3.37 -8.26 -1.96
C ARG A 96 -4.18 -7.99 -3.25
N PRO A 97 -3.63 -7.27 -4.24
CA PRO A 97 -4.35 -6.90 -5.45
C PRO A 97 -4.86 -8.11 -6.23
N GLU A 98 -4.18 -9.26 -6.17
CA GLU A 98 -4.66 -10.52 -6.76
C GLU A 98 -5.99 -10.98 -6.12
N LEU A 99 -6.07 -10.96 -4.78
CA LEU A 99 -7.29 -11.33 -4.04
C LEU A 99 -8.45 -10.40 -4.37
N PHE A 100 -8.17 -9.11 -4.54
CA PHE A 100 -9.16 -8.09 -4.86
C PHE A 100 -9.28 -7.79 -6.35
N ARG A 101 -8.70 -8.60 -7.24
CA ARG A 101 -8.54 -8.29 -8.67
C ARG A 101 -9.85 -7.84 -9.33
N ASN A 102 -10.90 -8.64 -9.19
CA ASN A 102 -12.20 -8.35 -9.81
C ASN A 102 -12.83 -7.07 -9.26
N TYR A 103 -12.68 -6.83 -7.95
CA TYR A 103 -13.16 -5.60 -7.31
C TYR A 103 -12.40 -4.38 -7.81
N LEU A 104 -11.07 -4.44 -7.86
CA LEU A 104 -10.21 -3.35 -8.33
C LEU A 104 -10.48 -3.00 -9.80
N ILE A 105 -10.62 -4.02 -10.67
CA ILE A 105 -11.00 -3.81 -12.08
C ILE A 105 -12.32 -3.05 -12.14
N GLN A 106 -13.35 -3.53 -11.44
CA GLN A 106 -14.66 -2.88 -11.46
C GLN A 106 -14.61 -1.43 -10.96
N GLN A 107 -13.90 -1.14 -9.85
CA GLN A 107 -13.81 0.22 -9.32
C GLN A 107 -13.04 1.15 -10.26
N ILE A 108 -11.92 0.69 -10.83
CA ILE A 108 -11.12 1.50 -11.77
C ILE A 108 -11.93 1.77 -13.05
N THR A 109 -12.67 0.80 -13.57
CA THR A 109 -13.60 1.01 -14.69
C THR A 109 -14.55 2.16 -14.40
N LEU A 110 -15.23 2.12 -13.25
CA LEU A 110 -16.18 3.16 -12.87
C LEU A 110 -15.51 4.53 -12.72
N LEU A 111 -14.32 4.61 -12.12
CA LEU A 111 -13.61 5.87 -11.98
C LEU A 111 -13.24 6.48 -13.35
N VAL A 112 -12.72 5.67 -14.27
CA VAL A 112 -12.34 6.12 -15.61
C VAL A 112 -13.57 6.54 -16.42
N GLU A 113 -14.64 5.75 -16.40
CA GLU A 113 -15.87 6.05 -17.13
C GLU A 113 -16.59 7.30 -16.60
N ASN A 114 -16.62 7.48 -15.28
CA ASN A 114 -17.35 8.57 -14.65
C ASN A 114 -16.63 9.92 -14.73
N HIS A 115 -15.30 9.93 -14.69
CA HIS A 115 -14.51 11.16 -14.65
C HIS A 115 -13.78 11.47 -15.96
N GLY A 116 -13.65 10.50 -16.87
CA GLY A 116 -12.97 10.68 -18.15
C GLY A 116 -11.46 10.94 -18.02
N VAL A 117 -10.87 10.62 -16.86
CA VAL A 117 -9.43 10.81 -16.57
C VAL A 117 -8.79 9.47 -16.21
N PRO A 118 -7.48 9.28 -16.50
CA PRO A 118 -6.78 8.06 -16.13
C PRO A 118 -6.57 7.97 -14.61
N VAL A 119 -6.45 6.74 -14.10
CA VAL A 119 -5.86 6.48 -12.79
C VAL A 119 -4.33 6.44 -12.89
N GLU A 120 -3.63 6.81 -11.83
CA GLU A 120 -2.18 6.75 -11.75
C GLU A 120 -1.75 5.67 -10.75
N ILE A 121 -0.91 4.72 -11.18
CA ILE A 121 -0.49 3.56 -10.38
C ILE A 121 1.02 3.63 -10.15
N GLY A 122 1.45 3.58 -8.88
CA GLY A 122 2.86 3.69 -8.51
C GLY A 122 3.16 3.12 -7.12
N SER A 123 4.39 3.29 -6.65
CA SER A 123 4.75 2.98 -5.26
C SER A 123 4.20 4.06 -4.32
N SER A 124 3.65 3.64 -3.16
CA SER A 124 3.30 4.56 -2.07
C SER A 124 4.50 4.83 -1.15
N ASP A 125 4.31 5.74 -0.19
CA ASP A 125 5.23 5.94 0.94
C ASP A 125 4.86 5.09 2.18
N THR A 126 3.82 4.25 2.08
CA THR A 126 3.31 3.44 3.21
C THR A 126 4.04 2.10 3.28
N PRO A 127 4.82 1.82 4.35
CA PRO A 127 5.58 0.59 4.46
C PRO A 127 4.69 -0.63 4.70
N ILE A 128 5.09 -1.77 4.14
CA ILE A 128 4.45 -3.08 4.37
C ILE A 128 5.04 -3.71 5.64
N PRO A 129 4.24 -3.95 6.69
CA PRO A 129 4.69 -4.74 7.83
C PRO A 129 5.09 -6.16 7.43
N LEU A 130 6.24 -6.63 7.93
CA LEU A 130 6.78 -7.96 7.60
C LEU A 130 5.76 -9.09 7.84
N HIS A 131 4.99 -8.99 8.92
CA HIS A 131 3.98 -9.98 9.29
C HIS A 131 2.93 -10.19 8.19
N PHE A 132 2.53 -9.11 7.52
CA PHE A 132 1.55 -9.18 6.44
C PHE A 132 2.17 -9.64 5.13
N ALA A 133 3.41 -9.22 4.83
CA ALA A 133 4.15 -9.75 3.68
C ALA A 133 4.35 -11.27 3.77
N MET A 134 4.58 -11.81 4.98
CA MET A 134 4.79 -13.25 5.16
C MET A 134 3.49 -14.06 5.06
N ALA A 135 2.33 -13.46 5.32
CA ALA A 135 1.04 -14.12 5.12
C ALA A 135 0.78 -14.53 3.66
N THR A 136 1.46 -13.88 2.70
CA THR A 136 1.41 -14.23 1.28
C THR A 136 2.49 -15.22 0.83
N SER A 137 3.46 -15.56 1.70
CA SER A 137 4.58 -16.47 1.39
C SER A 137 4.43 -17.82 2.10
N PRO A 138 3.90 -18.86 1.43
CA PRO A 138 3.72 -20.17 2.06
C PRO A 138 5.07 -20.77 2.49
N GLY A 139 5.18 -21.10 3.78
CA GLY A 139 6.36 -21.77 4.35
C GLY A 139 7.30 -20.89 5.18
N LEU A 140 7.06 -19.57 5.24
CA LEU A 140 7.87 -18.65 6.06
C LEU A 140 6.99 -18.01 7.15
N THR A 141 7.09 -18.52 8.37
CA THR A 141 6.37 -17.96 9.52
C THR A 141 7.31 -17.04 10.29
N VAL A 142 6.84 -15.83 10.62
CA VAL A 142 7.58 -14.93 11.51
C VAL A 142 7.65 -15.58 12.90
N PRO A 143 8.84 -15.89 13.45
CA PRO A 143 8.96 -16.43 14.78
C PRO A 143 8.48 -15.43 15.82
N GLN A 144 8.04 -15.94 16.98
CA GLN A 144 7.69 -15.09 18.12
C GLN A 144 8.88 -14.22 18.56
N GLU A 145 8.59 -13.02 19.07
CA GLU A 145 9.60 -12.11 19.62
C GLU A 145 10.47 -12.86 20.67
N GLY A 146 11.80 -12.69 20.58
CA GLY A 146 12.77 -13.33 21.48
C GLY A 146 13.44 -14.61 20.96
N VAL A 147 13.01 -15.15 19.81
CA VAL A 147 13.69 -16.29 19.16
C VAL A 147 14.93 -15.85 18.37
N MET A 148 14.93 -14.63 17.86
CA MET A 148 16.04 -14.06 17.11
C MET A 148 17.07 -13.39 18.03
N THR A 149 18.32 -13.31 17.58
CA THR A 149 19.41 -12.61 18.29
C THR A 149 19.30 -11.08 18.21
N PHE A 150 18.27 -10.56 17.52
CA PHE A 150 18.01 -9.14 17.34
C PHE A 150 16.50 -8.87 17.27
N SER A 151 16.10 -7.61 17.48
CA SER A 151 14.69 -7.19 17.39
C SER A 151 14.27 -7.02 15.93
N LEU A 152 13.15 -7.63 15.54
CA LEU A 152 12.58 -7.43 14.20
C LEU A 152 12.22 -5.97 13.92
N ARG A 153 11.89 -5.19 14.97
CA ARG A 153 11.54 -3.76 14.84
C ARG A 153 12.73 -2.89 14.42
N ASP A 154 13.94 -3.35 14.68
CA ASP A 154 15.17 -2.64 14.33
C ASP A 154 15.53 -2.83 12.86
N VAL A 155 15.00 -3.88 12.22
CA VAL A 155 15.33 -4.27 10.85
C VAL A 155 14.16 -4.09 9.90
N PHE A 156 12.94 -4.44 10.31
CA PHE A 156 11.74 -4.46 9.48
C PHE A 156 10.65 -3.55 10.04
N ASP A 157 9.66 -3.25 9.20
CA ASP A 157 8.41 -2.67 9.66
C ASP A 157 7.53 -3.76 10.29
N VAL A 158 6.88 -3.43 11.40
CA VAL A 158 5.95 -4.30 12.12
C VAL A 158 4.59 -3.60 12.25
N PRO A 159 3.48 -4.35 12.43
CA PRO A 159 2.18 -3.74 12.60
C PRO A 159 2.16 -2.77 13.78
N ASP A 160 1.57 -1.59 13.57
CA ASP A 160 1.37 -0.55 14.58
C ASP A 160 -0.10 -0.16 14.62
N LEU A 161 -0.74 -0.33 15.78
CA LEU A 161 -2.14 0.00 16.02
C LEU A 161 -2.45 1.48 15.77
N ALA A 162 -1.48 2.38 15.90
CA ALA A 162 -1.68 3.79 15.59
C ALA A 162 -1.99 4.03 14.10
N THR A 163 -1.41 3.20 13.22
CA THR A 163 -1.56 3.30 11.75
C THR A 163 -2.62 2.35 11.17
N THR A 164 -3.07 1.38 11.97
CA THR A 164 -4.11 0.42 11.63
C THR A 164 -5.42 0.86 12.28
N ASN A 165 -6.06 1.87 11.71
CA ASN A 165 -7.23 2.53 12.30
C ASN A 165 -8.39 2.69 11.29
N ASP A 166 -9.52 3.18 11.77
CA ASP A 166 -10.74 3.45 10.98
C ASP A 166 -10.93 4.96 10.71
N ASP A 167 -9.86 5.77 10.80
CA ASP A 167 -9.91 7.23 10.77
C ASP A 167 -10.59 7.79 9.51
N ILE A 168 -10.45 7.12 8.36
CA ILE A 168 -11.11 7.52 7.11
C ILE A 168 -12.63 7.37 7.23
N VAL A 169 -13.09 6.20 7.71
CA VAL A 169 -14.53 5.90 7.84
C VAL A 169 -15.17 6.72 8.96
N ASP A 170 -14.43 6.98 10.04
CA ASP A 170 -14.85 7.83 11.15
C ASP A 170 -14.81 9.33 10.81
N GLY A 171 -14.28 9.69 9.63
CA GLY A 171 -14.18 11.08 9.16
C GLY A 171 -13.09 11.91 9.84
N VAL A 172 -12.18 11.27 10.56
CA VAL A 172 -11.02 11.88 11.21
C VAL A 172 -9.94 12.22 10.17
N LEU A 173 -9.60 11.26 9.29
CA LEU A 173 -8.63 11.45 8.21
C LEU A 173 -9.33 11.88 6.93
N THR A 174 -9.32 13.18 6.65
CA THR A 174 -9.91 13.77 5.44
C THR A 174 -8.88 14.11 4.36
N ARG A 175 -7.60 14.25 4.73
CA ARG A 175 -6.48 14.51 3.81
C ARG A 175 -5.21 13.82 4.30
N TYR A 176 -4.41 13.33 3.35
CA TYR A 176 -3.05 12.87 3.57
C TYR A 176 -2.06 14.05 3.63
N ALA A 177 -0.82 13.76 4.04
CA ALA A 177 0.23 14.76 4.21
C ALA A 177 0.60 15.51 2.92
N ASP A 178 0.41 14.89 1.76
CA ASP A 178 0.63 15.50 0.44
C ASP A 178 -0.58 16.32 -0.06
N GLY A 179 -1.64 16.42 0.75
CA GLY A 179 -2.86 17.16 0.46
C GLY A 179 -3.93 16.37 -0.30
N SER A 180 -3.64 15.15 -0.75
CA SER A 180 -4.62 14.28 -1.38
C SER A 180 -5.68 13.80 -0.39
N ALA A 181 -6.88 13.45 -0.88
CA ALA A 181 -7.96 12.90 -0.08
C ALA A 181 -8.04 11.36 -0.19
N PRO A 182 -8.64 10.65 0.76
CA PRO A 182 -8.87 9.21 0.64
C PRO A 182 -9.72 8.83 -0.59
N LEU A 183 -9.21 7.91 -1.42
CA LEU A 183 -9.95 7.34 -2.55
C LEU A 183 -10.77 6.09 -2.15
N ALA A 184 -10.37 5.43 -1.06
CA ALA A 184 -11.02 4.23 -0.53
C ALA A 184 -11.23 4.36 0.98
N PRO A 185 -12.18 3.62 1.57
CA PRO A 185 -12.49 3.74 3.00
C PRO A 185 -11.40 3.20 3.94
N PHE A 186 -10.50 2.35 3.45
CA PHE A 186 -9.49 1.70 4.29
C PHE A 186 -8.11 1.76 3.63
N THR A 187 -7.08 1.95 4.45
CA THR A 187 -5.68 1.81 4.02
C THR A 187 -5.30 0.35 3.85
N ALA A 188 -4.21 0.09 3.13
CA ALA A 188 -3.70 -1.26 2.89
C ALA A 188 -3.37 -1.98 4.21
N GLN A 189 -2.72 -1.29 5.15
CA GLN A 189 -2.41 -1.82 6.48
C GLN A 189 -3.68 -2.19 7.26
N ARG A 190 -4.75 -1.39 7.16
CA ARG A 190 -6.03 -1.67 7.83
C ARG A 190 -6.74 -2.88 7.24
N VAL A 191 -6.67 -3.05 5.91
CA VAL A 191 -7.21 -4.22 5.20
C VAL A 191 -6.42 -5.47 5.59
N ASP A 192 -5.08 -5.43 5.58
CA ASP A 192 -4.25 -6.57 5.96
C ASP A 192 -4.51 -7.04 7.39
N TYR A 193 -4.66 -6.11 8.33
CA TYR A 193 -5.02 -6.45 9.71
C TYR A 193 -6.36 -7.17 9.82
N SER A 194 -7.36 -6.79 9.01
CA SER A 194 -8.66 -7.47 8.98
C SER A 194 -8.62 -8.87 8.33
N LEU A 195 -7.62 -9.13 7.48
CA LEU A 195 -7.49 -10.41 6.77
C LEU A 195 -6.63 -11.44 7.52
N ALA A 196 -5.88 -11.00 8.53
CA ALA A 196 -4.99 -11.84 9.35
C ALA A 196 -5.76 -12.56 10.46
#